data_AF-A0A0B7N929-F1
#
_entry.id   AF-A0A0B7N929-F1
#
_cell.length_a   1.000
_cell.length_b   1.000
_cell.length_c   1.000
_cell.angle_alpha   90.00
_cell.angle_beta   90.00
_cell.angle_gamma   90.00
#
_symmetry.space_group_name_H-M   'P 1'
#
loop_
_entity.id
_entity.type
_entity.pdbx_description
1 polymer ?
#
loop_
_entity_poly.entity_id
_entity_poly.type
_entity_poly.pdbx_seq_one_letter_code
_entity_poly.pdbx_strand_id
1 'polypeptide(L)'
;MDDKINKRLIVSASQLLQSLPMDPTNTDISETTLITRYIVPLLQPLFDNDDLNIRLDFTATELVEKCKRPPNFNGCPDCIITRFPHQTDDGINIGYGEVKKSSMASNHYLVNWDLVRLAFFGKNAIDDNHLGGNISIHIV
;
A
#
# COMPACT_ATOMS: atom_id res chain seq x y z
N MET A 1 1.64 -24.61 -0.17
CA MET A 1 1.79 -23.15 -0.36
C MET A 1 0.41 -22.51 -0.47
N ASP A 2 -0.50 -23.11 -1.25
CA ASP A 2 -1.86 -22.61 -1.52
C ASP A 2 -2.74 -22.42 -0.28
N ASP A 3 -2.69 -23.32 0.71
CA ASP A 3 -3.53 -23.23 1.91
C ASP A 3 -3.25 -21.95 2.74
N LYS A 4 -1.99 -21.51 2.82
CA LYS A 4 -1.63 -20.29 3.58
C LYS A 4 -2.13 -19.02 2.89
N ILE A 5 -2.04 -18.95 1.56
CA ILE A 5 -2.55 -17.83 0.77
C ILE A 5 -4.08 -17.80 0.83
N ASN A 6 -4.75 -18.95 0.71
CA ASN A 6 -6.20 -19.06 0.83
C ASN A 6 -6.70 -18.58 2.21
N LYS A 7 -6.02 -18.98 3.29
CA LYS A 7 -6.33 -18.50 4.64
C LYS A 7 -6.19 -16.98 4.75
N ARG A 8 -5.12 -16.39 4.20
CA ARG A 8 -4.91 -14.94 4.18
C ARG A 8 -6.01 -14.21 3.42
N LEU A 9 -6.38 -14.71 2.23
CA LEU A 9 -7.48 -14.16 1.43
C LEU A 9 -8.80 -14.18 2.20
N ILE A 10 -9.12 -15.28 2.88
CA ILE A 10 -10.34 -15.41 3.69
C ILE A 10 -10.32 -14.40 4.85
N VAL A 11 -9.20 -14.28 5.58
CA VAL A 11 -9.06 -13.34 6.69
C VAL A 11 -9.23 -11.90 6.19
N SER A 12 -8.56 -11.53 5.10
CA SER A 12 -8.67 -10.21 4.48
C SER A 12 -10.09 -9.86 4.05
N ALA A 13 -10.77 -10.78 3.36
CA ALA A 13 -12.16 -10.58 2.96
C ALA A 13 -13.08 -10.47 4.19
N SER A 14 -12.90 -11.33 5.19
CA SER A 14 -13.69 -11.29 6.43
C SER A 14 -13.50 -9.97 7.18
N GLN A 15 -12.28 -9.47 7.29
CA GLN A 15 -11.99 -8.21 7.99
C GLN A 15 -12.58 -7.01 7.24
N LEU A 16 -12.46 -6.97 5.91
CA LEU A 16 -13.12 -5.94 5.11
C LEU A 16 -14.64 -5.96 5.32
N LEU A 17 -15.28 -7.13 5.22
CA LEU A 17 -16.73 -7.27 5.39
C LEU A 17 -17.20 -6.82 6.77
N GLN A 18 -16.43 -7.09 7.82
CA GLN A 18 -16.75 -6.63 9.18
C GLN A 18 -16.57 -5.11 9.37
N SER A 19 -15.70 -4.48 8.57
CA SER A 19 -15.50 -3.03 8.62
C SER A 19 -16.56 -2.23 7.88
N LEU A 20 -17.23 -2.84 6.89
CA LEU A 20 -18.24 -2.17 6.06
C LEU A 20 -19.45 -1.72 6.91
N PRO A 21 -19.98 -0.51 6.66
CA PRO A 21 -21.15 -0.05 7.36
C PRO A 21 -22.38 -0.86 6.92
N MET A 22 -23.28 -1.18 7.86
CA MET A 22 -24.55 -1.85 7.56
C MET A 22 -25.50 -0.96 6.76
N ASP A 23 -25.43 0.36 6.98
CA ASP A 23 -26.24 1.36 6.28
C ASP A 23 -25.34 2.28 5.44
N PRO A 24 -25.74 2.67 4.22
CA PRO A 24 -24.93 3.48 3.29
C PRO A 24 -24.84 4.98 3.69
N THR A 25 -24.80 5.29 4.98
CA THR A 25 -24.97 6.65 5.53
C THR A 25 -23.82 7.62 5.25
N ASN A 26 -22.67 7.14 4.75
CA ASN A 26 -21.51 7.98 4.42
C ASN A 26 -21.26 8.02 2.90
N THR A 27 -21.93 8.95 2.22
CA THR A 27 -21.76 9.14 0.76
C THR A 27 -20.43 9.80 0.38
N ASP A 28 -19.78 10.55 1.28
CA ASP A 28 -18.42 11.08 1.09
C ASP A 28 -17.51 10.62 2.24
N ILE A 29 -16.67 9.63 1.96
CA ILE A 29 -15.69 9.09 2.91
C ILE A 29 -14.35 9.76 2.64
N SER A 30 -13.71 10.28 3.70
CA SER A 30 -12.37 10.85 3.59
C SER A 30 -11.35 9.78 3.18
N GLU A 31 -10.28 10.16 2.46
CA GLU A 31 -9.22 9.22 2.04
C GLU A 31 -8.56 8.54 3.25
N THR A 32 -8.32 9.29 4.34
CA THR A 32 -7.82 8.74 5.61
C THR A 32 -8.75 7.69 6.21
N THR A 33 -10.06 7.94 6.21
CA THR A 33 -11.04 6.95 6.69
C THR A 33 -11.10 5.75 5.75
N LEU A 34 -11.04 5.97 4.43
CA LEU A 34 -11.02 4.90 3.44
C LEU A 34 -9.85 3.95 3.71
N ILE A 35 -8.66 4.52 3.86
CA ILE A 35 -7.41 3.81 4.17
C ILE A 35 -7.54 3.07 5.50
N THR A 36 -7.73 3.79 6.60
CA THR A 36 -7.60 3.23 7.96
C THR A 36 -8.71 2.26 8.32
N ARG A 37 -9.93 2.45 7.79
CA ARG A 37 -11.09 1.64 8.16
C ARG A 37 -11.32 0.45 7.22
N TYR A 38 -10.98 0.56 5.94
CA TYR A 38 -11.30 -0.48 4.95
C TYR A 38 -10.07 -1.08 4.27
N ILE A 39 -9.13 -0.24 3.81
CA ILE A 39 -8.00 -0.74 3.03
C ILE A 39 -6.95 -1.42 3.91
N VAL A 40 -6.62 -0.85 5.08
CA VAL A 40 -5.67 -1.45 6.02
C VAL A 40 -6.11 -2.87 6.42
N PRO A 41 -7.34 -3.11 6.91
CA PRO A 41 -7.81 -4.47 7.23
C PRO A 41 -7.87 -5.41 6.03
N LEU A 42 -8.10 -4.88 4.81
CA LEU A 42 -8.09 -5.70 3.60
C LEU A 42 -6.66 -6.18 3.27
N LEU A 43 -5.69 -5.28 3.27
CA LEU A 43 -4.36 -5.55 2.71
C LEU A 43 -3.38 -6.15 3.72
N GLN A 44 -3.47 -5.78 5.01
CA GLN A 44 -2.51 -6.28 6.01
C GLN A 44 -2.44 -7.80 6.07
N PRO A 45 -3.56 -8.56 6.16
CA PRO A 45 -3.46 -10.02 6.23
C PRO A 45 -2.95 -10.67 4.93
N LEU A 46 -3.02 -9.97 3.79
CA LEU A 46 -2.46 -10.45 2.52
C LEU A 46 -0.94 -10.32 2.48
N PHE A 47 -0.43 -9.15 2.87
CA PHE A 47 0.96 -8.77 2.65
C PHE A 47 1.86 -9.00 3.86
N ASP A 48 1.34 -8.84 5.08
CA ASP A 48 2.12 -9.10 6.29
C ASP A 48 2.51 -10.59 6.34
N ASN A 49 3.81 -10.82 6.54
CA ASN A 49 4.37 -12.16 6.55
C ASN A 49 5.55 -12.25 7.50
N ASP A 50 5.29 -12.67 8.73
CA ASP A 50 6.31 -12.87 9.76
C ASP A 50 7.41 -13.83 9.29
N ASP A 51 7.07 -14.92 8.60
CA ASP A 51 8.05 -15.91 8.11
C ASP A 51 9.05 -15.30 7.11
N LEU A 52 8.62 -14.28 6.35
CA LEU A 52 9.45 -13.59 5.35
C LEU A 52 9.90 -12.21 5.82
N ASN A 53 9.53 -11.82 7.05
CA ASN A 53 9.66 -10.47 7.61
C ASN A 53 9.16 -9.40 6.63
N ILE A 54 7.96 -9.59 6.06
CA ILE A 54 7.32 -8.59 5.19
C ILE A 54 6.28 -7.84 6.02
N ARG A 55 6.27 -6.51 5.90
CA ARG A 55 5.31 -5.62 6.55
C ARG A 55 4.70 -4.65 5.54
N LEU A 56 3.40 -4.45 5.65
CA LEU A 56 2.63 -3.42 4.99
C LEU A 56 2.44 -2.23 5.94
N ASP A 57 2.98 -1.08 5.58
CA ASP A 57 2.81 0.16 6.33
C ASP A 57 2.01 1.18 5.49
N PHE A 58 1.11 1.92 6.14
CA PHE A 58 0.49 3.10 5.55
C PHE A 58 1.15 4.35 6.11
N THR A 59 1.53 5.27 5.24
CA THR A 59 2.49 6.35 5.53
C THR A 59 1.85 7.58 6.18
N ALA A 60 0.72 7.39 6.87
CA ALA A 60 0.10 8.42 7.71
C ALA A 60 0.99 8.89 8.87
N THR A 61 2.10 8.18 9.13
CA THR A 61 3.14 8.50 10.12
C THR A 61 4.52 8.30 9.49
N GLU A 62 5.43 9.22 9.80
CA GLU A 62 6.78 9.42 9.23
C GLU A 62 7.51 8.15 8.74
N LEU A 63 8.07 8.23 7.53
CA LEU A 63 8.87 7.17 6.92
C LEU A 63 10.16 6.88 7.70
N VAL A 64 10.48 5.59 7.85
CA VAL A 64 11.75 5.10 8.43
C VAL A 64 12.94 5.46 7.54
N GLU A 65 12.76 5.45 6.22
CA GLU A 65 13.72 6.02 5.30
C GLU A 65 13.37 7.49 5.05
N LYS A 66 14.27 8.40 5.43
CA LYS A 66 14.37 9.68 4.71
C LYS A 66 14.73 9.32 3.27
N CYS A 67 13.72 9.07 2.44
CA CYS A 67 13.90 8.63 1.06
C CYS A 67 15.04 9.43 0.44
N LYS A 68 16.01 8.76 -0.17
CA LYS A 68 16.91 9.40 -1.12
C LYS A 68 16.02 9.90 -2.25
N ARG A 69 15.59 11.16 -2.14
CA ARG A 69 14.55 11.74 -2.99
C ARG A 69 15.17 12.09 -4.35
N PRO A 70 14.52 11.76 -5.47
CA PRO A 70 14.72 12.52 -6.69
C PRO A 70 14.30 13.98 -6.41
N PRO A 71 15.12 14.99 -6.74
CA PRO A 71 14.85 16.40 -6.39
C PRO A 71 13.54 16.95 -6.97
N ASN A 72 12.90 16.24 -7.91
CA ASN A 72 11.72 16.71 -8.65
C ASN A 72 10.43 15.94 -8.31
N PHE A 73 10.45 15.02 -7.34
CA PHE A 73 9.30 14.20 -7.01
C PHE A 73 8.88 14.42 -5.55
N ASN A 74 7.76 15.12 -5.37
CA ASN A 74 7.26 15.53 -4.07
C ASN A 74 6.12 14.58 -3.67
N GLY A 75 6.26 13.87 -2.56
CA GLY A 75 5.21 12.99 -2.02
C GLY A 75 5.72 11.68 -1.46
N CYS A 76 5.00 11.15 -0.47
CA CYS A 76 5.13 9.81 0.06
C CYS A 76 4.01 8.95 -0.54
N PRO A 77 4.25 7.70 -0.96
CA PRO A 77 3.17 6.80 -1.33
C PRO A 77 2.28 6.54 -0.12
N ASP A 78 0.98 6.39 -0.29
CA ASP A 78 0.05 6.12 0.82
C ASP A 78 0.38 4.83 1.56
N CYS A 79 0.96 3.85 0.84
CA CYS A 79 1.31 2.54 1.36
C CYS A 79 2.68 2.07 0.86
N ILE A 80 3.41 1.34 1.71
CA ILE A 80 4.69 0.71 1.41
C ILE A 80 4.67 -0.74 1.89
N ILE A 81 5.21 -1.64 1.07
CA ILE A 81 5.49 -3.03 1.45
C ILE A 81 7.00 -3.16 1.57
N THR A 82 7.46 -3.49 2.77
CA THR A 82 8.89 -3.60 3.08
C THR A 82 9.22 -5.02 3.53
N ARG A 83 10.32 -5.57 3.02
CA ARG A 83 10.91 -6.82 3.49
C ARG A 83 12.11 -6.51 4.35
N PHE A 84 12.25 -7.16 5.50
CA PHE A 84 13.39 -7.00 6.42
C PHE A 84 14.23 -8.29 6.45
N PRO A 85 15.21 -8.46 5.53
CA PRO A 85 15.90 -9.75 5.33
C PRO A 85 16.66 -10.24 6.57
N HIS A 86 17.05 -9.33 7.46
CA HIS A 86 17.85 -9.63 8.65
C HIS A 86 17.15 -9.24 9.97
N GLN A 87 15.84 -8.94 9.93
CA GLN A 87 15.11 -8.40 11.09
C GLN A 87 15.75 -7.15 11.72
N THR A 88 16.56 -6.43 10.94
CA THR A 88 17.12 -5.13 11.28
C THR A 88 16.25 -4.03 10.68
N ASP A 89 16.49 -2.77 11.07
CA ASP A 89 15.78 -1.62 10.52
C ASP A 89 16.13 -1.32 9.04
N ASP A 90 17.06 -2.08 8.43
CA ASP A 90 17.46 -1.99 7.02
C ASP A 90 16.49 -2.73 6.10
N GLY A 91 15.25 -2.24 6.05
CA GLY A 91 14.20 -2.77 5.17
C GLY A 91 14.44 -2.48 3.70
N ILE A 92 14.02 -3.39 2.83
CA ILE A 92 13.99 -3.21 1.37
C ILE A 92 12.53 -3.03 0.95
N ASN A 93 12.23 -1.89 0.32
CA ASN A 93 10.90 -1.63 -0.21
C ASN A 93 10.66 -2.47 -1.47
N ILE A 94 9.66 -3.34 -1.41
CA ILE A 94 9.30 -4.28 -2.48
C ILE A 94 7.93 -3.97 -3.10
N GLY A 95 7.22 -2.96 -2.57
CA GLY A 95 5.96 -2.50 -3.12
C GLY A 95 5.52 -1.14 -2.60
N TYR A 96 4.62 -0.52 -3.36
CA TYR A 96 4.07 0.81 -3.09
C TYR A 96 2.58 0.86 -3.40
N GLY A 97 1.83 1.73 -2.73
CA GLY A 97 0.41 1.93 -3.00
C GLY A 97 -0.06 3.36 -2.91
N GLU A 98 -1.06 3.70 -3.71
CA GLU A 98 -1.81 4.97 -3.69
C GLU A 98 -3.31 4.66 -3.59
N VAL A 99 -4.01 5.44 -2.78
CA VAL A 99 -5.45 5.33 -2.55
C VAL A 99 -6.09 6.67 -2.86
N LYS A 100 -7.16 6.65 -3.65
CA LYS A 100 -7.97 7.82 -3.97
C LYS A 100 -9.42 7.54 -3.62
N LYS A 101 -10.11 8.55 -3.12
CA LYS A 101 -11.55 8.46 -2.87
C LYS A 101 -12.32 8.45 -4.19
N SER A 102 -13.48 7.78 -4.21
CA SER A 102 -14.32 7.65 -5.40
C SER A 102 -14.71 9.00 -6.04
N SER A 103 -14.89 10.05 -5.24
CA SER A 103 -15.19 11.40 -5.78
C SER A 103 -14.04 12.03 -6.58
N MET A 104 -12.81 11.50 -6.47
CA MET A 104 -11.65 11.90 -7.28
C MET A 104 -11.45 11.02 -8.51
N ALA A 105 -12.20 9.92 -8.67
CA ALA A 105 -12.03 8.98 -9.78
C ALA A 105 -12.25 9.63 -11.16
N SER A 106 -13.08 10.67 -11.24
CA SER A 106 -13.32 11.46 -12.46
C SER A 106 -12.19 12.45 -12.78
N ASN A 107 -11.30 12.73 -11.83
CA ASN A 107 -10.12 13.54 -12.06
C ASN A 107 -8.98 12.68 -12.62
N HIS A 108 -9.10 12.34 -13.90
CA HIS A 108 -8.13 11.50 -14.61
C HIS A 108 -6.70 12.02 -14.54
N TYR A 109 -6.50 13.34 -14.42
CA TYR A 109 -5.17 13.91 -14.26
C TYR A 109 -4.52 13.43 -12.96
N LEU A 110 -5.20 13.59 -11.81
CA LEU A 110 -4.65 13.17 -10.51
C LEU A 110 -4.48 11.66 -10.43
N VAL A 111 -5.49 10.90 -10.84
CA VAL A 111 -5.48 9.42 -10.83
C VAL A 111 -4.33 8.86 -11.70
N ASN A 112 -4.11 9.42 -12.89
CA ASN A 112 -3.01 8.98 -13.75
C ASN A 112 -1.65 9.45 -13.22
N TRP A 113 -1.61 10.60 -12.54
CA TRP A 113 -0.39 11.07 -11.91
C TRP A 113 0.07 10.10 -10.80
N ASP A 114 -0.86 9.55 -10.00
CA ASP A 114 -0.54 8.53 -9.00
C ASP A 114 0.02 7.24 -9.61
N LEU A 115 -0.47 6.82 -10.79
CA LEU A 115 0.14 5.71 -11.54
C LEU A 115 1.58 6.00 -11.98
N VAL A 116 1.85 7.23 -12.46
CA VAL A 116 3.20 7.66 -12.80
C VAL A 116 4.09 7.65 -11.56
N ARG A 117 3.57 8.11 -10.42
CA ARG A 117 4.30 8.08 -9.13
C ARG A 117 4.66 6.65 -8.72
N LEU A 118 3.71 5.73 -8.77
CA LEU A 118 3.95 4.31 -8.47
C LEU A 118 5.02 3.69 -9.39
N ALA A 119 4.99 4.01 -10.68
CA ALA A 119 6.00 3.54 -11.63
C ALA A 119 7.40 4.07 -11.29
N PHE A 120 7.53 5.33 -10.88
CA PHE A 120 8.81 5.89 -10.43
C PHE A 120 9.31 5.23 -9.15
N PHE A 121 8.46 5.08 -8.14
CA PHE A 121 8.84 4.39 -6.90
C PHE A 121 9.27 2.95 -7.17
N GLY A 122 8.48 2.20 -7.93
CA GLY A 122 8.78 0.81 -8.28
C GLY A 122 10.07 0.66 -9.09
N LYS A 123 10.30 1.53 -10.10
CA LYS A 123 11.54 1.53 -10.88
C LYS A 123 12.76 1.82 -10.00
N ASN A 124 12.70 2.86 -9.17
CA ASN A 124 13.81 3.21 -8.28
C ASN A 124 14.11 2.08 -7.29
N ALA A 125 13.08 1.45 -6.72
CA ALA A 125 13.27 0.32 -5.83
C ALA A 125 13.91 -0.88 -6.53
N ILE A 126 13.53 -1.16 -7.78
CA ILE A 126 14.14 -2.21 -8.61
C ILE A 126 15.61 -1.90 -8.89
N ASP A 127 15.90 -0.69 -9.34
CA ASP A 127 17.25 -0.26 -9.72
C ASP A 127 18.19 -0.22 -8.50
N ASP A 128 17.76 0.40 -7.40
CA ASP A 128 18.59 0.59 -6.21
C ASP A 128 18.84 -0.72 -5.44
N ASN A 129 17.85 -1.62 -5.42
CA ASN A 129 17.91 -2.87 -4.65
C ASN A 129 18.09 -4.12 -5.51
N HIS A 130 18.28 -3.97 -6.83
CA HIS A 130 18.48 -5.06 -7.79
C HIS A 130 17.35 -6.12 -7.73
N LEU A 131 16.10 -5.67 -7.62
CA LEU A 131 14.93 -6.55 -7.50
C LEU A 131 14.53 -7.13 -8.85
N GLY A 132 13.99 -8.35 -8.87
CA GLY A 132 13.36 -8.92 -10.06
C GLY A 132 12.03 -8.27 -10.46
N GLY A 133 11.44 -7.48 -9.54
CA GLY A 133 10.18 -6.79 -9.73
C GLY A 133 9.73 -6.06 -8.46
N ASN A 134 8.69 -5.24 -8.60
CA ASN A 134 8.06 -4.48 -7.52
C ASN A 134 6.54 -4.51 -7.72
N ILE A 135 5.78 -4.54 -6.63
CA ILE A 135 4.31 -4.51 -6.69
C ILE A 135 3.78 -3.09 -6.53
N SER A 136 2.87 -2.68 -7.41
CA SER A 136 2.18 -1.40 -7.31
C SER A 136 0.69 -1.62 -7.09
N ILE A 137 0.13 -0.98 -6.07
CA ILE A 137 -1.28 -1.06 -5.70
C ILE A 137 -1.93 0.30 -5.94
N HIS A 138 -2.99 0.34 -6.73
CA HIS A 138 -3.75 1.56 -6.94
C HIS A 138 -5.23 1.29 -6.69
N ILE A 139 -5.82 2.06 -5.76
CA ILE A 139 -7.22 1.92 -5.35
C ILE A 139 -7.92 3.25 -5.61
N VAL A 140 -8.99 3.21 -6.40
CA VAL A 140 -9.74 4.39 -6.87
C VAL A 140 -11.24 4.12 -6.76
#